data_AF-A0A8S3JNJ3-F1
#
_entry.id   AF-A0A8S3JNJ3-F1
#
_cell.length_a   1.000
_cell.length_b   1.000
_cell.length_c   1.000
_cell.angle_alpha   90.00
_cell.angle_beta   90.00
_cell.angle_gamma   90.00
#
_symmetry.space_group_name_H-M   'P 1'
#
loop_
_entity.id
_entity.type
_entity.pdbx_description
1 polymer ?
#
loop_
_entity_poly.entity_id
_entity_poly.type
_entity_poly.pdbx_seq_one_letter_code
_entity_poly.pdbx_strand_id
1 'polypeptide(L)'
;NASTKVQFNYEDPFDLESQLKDDERMIRDQFRSYCQEKLMPRIIQANRKEIFHTEIMRELGDLGVLGPTIQGYGCAGVSYVAYGLLAREIERVDSGYRSAFSVQSSLVMFPISEFGTEEQKQKYLPKLATGELIGCFGLTEPNHG
;
A
#
# COMPACT_ATOMS: atom_id res chain seq x y z
N ASN A 1 40.40 16.59 -18.88
CA ASN A 1 39.01 16.28 -18.47
C ASN A 1 38.89 14.81 -18.14
N ALA A 2 39.05 14.45 -16.87
CA ALA A 2 38.87 13.08 -16.42
C ALA A 2 37.38 12.73 -16.52
N SER A 3 37.05 11.74 -17.35
CA SER A 3 35.74 11.11 -17.37
C SER A 3 35.47 10.51 -15.97
N THR A 4 34.57 11.12 -15.22
CA THR A 4 34.06 10.57 -13.96
C THR A 4 33.34 9.27 -14.28
N LYS A 5 33.95 8.14 -13.94
CA LYS A 5 33.30 6.83 -14.02
C LYS A 5 32.08 6.84 -13.10
N VAL A 6 30.92 6.45 -13.64
CA VAL A 6 29.72 6.22 -12.84
C VAL A 6 30.01 5.11 -11.84
N GLN A 7 29.75 5.37 -10.55
CA GLN A 7 29.92 4.37 -9.50
C GLN A 7 28.75 3.38 -9.57
N PHE A 8 29.06 2.10 -9.67
CA PHE A 8 28.05 1.04 -9.67
C PHE A 8 27.42 0.88 -8.28
N ASN A 9 26.08 0.84 -8.23
CA ASN A 9 25.31 0.53 -7.04
C ASN A 9 24.76 -0.90 -7.14
N TYR A 10 25.15 -1.81 -6.24
CA TYR A 10 24.67 -3.20 -6.29
C TYR A 10 23.23 -3.34 -5.78
N GLU A 11 22.73 -2.38 -5.00
CA GLU A 11 21.35 -2.37 -4.48
C GLU A 11 20.35 -1.83 -5.50
N ASP A 12 20.85 -1.10 -6.51
CA ASP A 12 20.08 -0.59 -7.63
C ASP A 12 20.91 -0.61 -8.93
N PRO A 13 21.21 -1.81 -9.50
CA PRO A 13 22.11 -1.96 -10.64
C PRO A 13 21.67 -1.21 -11.91
N PHE A 14 20.37 -0.94 -12.03
CA PHE A 14 19.77 -0.28 -13.19
C PHE A 14 19.23 1.13 -12.87
N ASP A 15 19.60 1.68 -11.71
CA ASP A 15 19.28 3.05 -11.30
C ASP A 15 17.77 3.34 -11.42
N LEU A 16 16.95 2.46 -10.84
CA LEU A 16 15.51 2.68 -10.64
C LEU A 16 15.27 4.05 -10.01
N GLU A 17 16.16 4.49 -9.12
CA GLU A 17 16.06 5.80 -8.47
C GLU A 17 15.88 6.94 -9.46
N SER A 18 16.67 7.01 -10.55
CA SER A 18 16.55 8.08 -11.55
C SER A 18 15.34 7.93 -12.48
N GLN A 19 14.71 6.76 -12.51
CA GLN A 19 13.51 6.48 -13.30
C GLN A 19 12.23 6.91 -12.59
N LEU A 20 12.27 7.11 -11.27
CA LEU A 20 11.12 7.55 -10.48
C LEU A 20 10.94 9.06 -10.54
N LYS A 21 9.71 9.53 -10.34
CA LYS A 21 9.43 10.94 -10.10
C LYS A 21 9.74 11.33 -8.65
N ASP A 22 9.89 12.63 -8.39
CA ASP A 22 10.17 13.14 -7.03
C ASP A 22 9.07 12.78 -6.02
N ASP A 23 7.80 12.85 -6.43
CA ASP A 23 6.65 12.48 -5.61
C ASP A 23 6.63 10.96 -5.32
N GLU A 24 6.93 10.12 -6.31
CA GLU A 24 7.04 8.67 -6.15
C GLU A 24 8.15 8.27 -5.16
N ARG A 25 9.32 8.93 -5.24
CA ARG A 25 10.42 8.76 -4.27
C ARG A 25 9.99 9.18 -2.86
N MET A 26 9.39 10.36 -2.74
CA MET A 26 8.93 10.89 -1.45
C MET A 26 7.90 9.97 -0.78
N ILE A 27 6.90 9.50 -1.54
CA ILE A 27 5.87 8.57 -1.05
C ILE A 27 6.52 7.28 -0.55
N ARG A 28 7.43 6.69 -1.34
CA ARG A 28 8.17 5.48 -0.96
C ARG A 28 8.94 5.68 0.34
N ASP A 29 9.68 6.77 0.48
CA ASP A 29 10.59 6.97 1.61
C ASP A 29 9.84 7.27 2.92
N GLN A 30 8.75 8.04 2.84
CA GLN A 30 7.86 8.26 3.98
C GLN A 30 7.21 6.94 4.43
N PHE A 31 6.70 6.16 3.47
CA PHE A 31 6.05 4.90 3.81
C PHE A 31 7.03 3.83 4.29
N ARG A 32 8.24 3.79 3.74
CA ARG A 32 9.33 2.94 4.25
C ARG A 32 9.61 3.25 5.72
N SER A 33 9.70 4.53 6.08
CA SER A 33 9.97 4.94 7.46
C SER A 33 8.90 4.40 8.42
N TYR A 34 7.62 4.56 8.07
CA TYR A 34 6.52 3.94 8.82
C TYR A 34 6.65 2.42 8.92
N CYS A 35 6.92 1.73 7.81
CA CYS A 35 7.05 0.27 7.80
C CYS A 35 8.16 -0.20 8.74
N GLN A 36 9.33 0.46 8.71
CA GLN A 36 10.46 0.08 9.56
C GLN A 36 10.26 0.46 11.04
N GLU A 37 9.62 1.60 11.32
CA GLU A 37 9.44 2.08 12.70
C GLU A 37 8.23 1.46 13.42
N LYS A 38 7.14 1.17 12.69
CA LYS A 38 5.87 0.73 13.28
C LYS A 38 5.57 -0.74 13.03
N LEU A 39 5.82 -1.26 11.83
CA LEU A 39 5.47 -2.63 11.47
C LEU A 39 6.57 -3.62 11.84
N MET A 40 7.83 -3.30 11.51
CA MET A 40 8.97 -4.21 11.74
C MET A 40 9.15 -4.66 13.19
N PRO A 41 8.95 -3.80 14.22
CA PRO A 41 9.05 -4.26 15.61
C PRO A 41 7.95 -5.25 16.03
N ARG A 42 6.80 -5.24 15.34
CA ARG A 42 5.61 -6.04 15.68
C ARG A 42 5.63 -7.42 15.03
N ILE A 43 6.24 -7.55 13.85
CA ILE A 43 6.01 -8.71 12.97
C ILE A 43 6.41 -10.06 13.59
N ILE A 44 7.54 -10.15 14.29
CA ILE A 44 8.03 -11.44 14.82
C ILE A 44 7.01 -12.08 15.77
N GLN A 45 6.42 -11.28 16.67
CA GLN A 45 5.42 -11.78 17.61
C GLN A 45 4.05 -11.92 16.95
N ALA A 46 3.67 -11.00 16.07
CA ALA A 46 2.43 -11.07 15.30
C ALA A 46 2.36 -12.36 14.48
N ASN A 47 3.39 -12.66 13.71
CA ASN A 47 3.49 -13.87 12.91
C ASN A 47 3.51 -15.13 13.78
N ARG A 48 4.36 -15.19 14.81
CA ARG A 48 4.49 -16.36 15.70
C ARG A 48 3.20 -16.72 16.43
N LYS A 49 2.37 -15.72 16.73
CA LYS A 49 1.12 -15.90 17.49
C LYS A 49 -0.13 -15.82 16.61
N GLU A 50 0.02 -15.70 15.31
CA GLU A 50 -1.08 -15.57 14.35
C GLU A 50 -2.02 -14.38 14.67
N ILE A 51 -1.45 -13.26 15.09
CA ILE A 51 -2.19 -12.04 15.45
C ILE A 51 -2.04 -11.00 14.35
N PHE A 52 -3.16 -10.59 13.77
CA PHE A 52 -3.24 -9.37 12.97
C PHE A 52 -3.74 -8.21 13.85
N HIS A 53 -2.92 -7.15 13.91
CA HIS A 53 -3.21 -5.93 14.64
C HIS A 53 -4.09 -5.03 13.76
N THR A 54 -5.40 -4.96 14.05
CA THR A 54 -6.37 -4.24 13.21
C THR A 54 -6.12 -2.73 13.18
N GLU A 55 -5.44 -2.18 14.19
CA GLU A 55 -4.99 -0.79 14.22
C GLU A 55 -4.06 -0.44 13.06
N ILE A 56 -3.36 -1.42 12.46
CA ILE A 56 -2.54 -1.18 11.26
C ILE A 56 -3.40 -0.60 10.14
N MET A 57 -4.65 -1.04 9.98
CA MET A 57 -5.52 -0.50 8.94
C MET A 57 -5.87 0.97 9.16
N ARG A 58 -5.99 1.40 10.43
CA ARG A 58 -6.18 2.81 10.79
C ARG A 58 -4.91 3.61 10.53
N GLU A 59 -3.76 3.10 10.96
CA GLU A 59 -2.46 3.75 10.73
C GLU A 59 -2.21 3.94 9.21
N LEU A 60 -2.54 2.95 8.38
CA LEU A 60 -2.46 3.07 6.91
C LEU A 60 -3.45 4.10 6.35
N GLY A 61 -4.64 4.21 6.92
CA GLY A 61 -5.63 5.22 6.53
C GLY A 61 -5.21 6.64 6.89
N ASP A 62 -4.62 6.83 8.07
CA ASP A 62 -4.08 8.13 8.53
C ASP A 62 -2.92 8.62 7.65
N LEU A 63 -2.13 7.68 7.10
CA LEU A 63 -1.08 7.96 6.12
C LEU A 63 -1.63 8.23 4.70
N GLY A 64 -2.92 7.99 4.46
CA GLY A 64 -3.57 8.20 3.17
C GLY A 64 -3.15 7.18 2.10
N VAL A 65 -2.64 6.01 2.49
CA VAL A 65 -2.13 5.02 1.52
C VAL A 65 -3.17 4.01 1.05
N LEU A 66 -4.34 3.92 1.70
CA LEU A 66 -5.41 3.01 1.30
C LEU A 66 -6.17 3.53 0.08
N GLY A 67 -6.36 2.66 -0.93
CA GLY A 67 -6.96 3.05 -2.21
C GLY A 67 -6.14 4.12 -2.96
N PRO A 68 -4.81 3.97 -3.07
CA PRO A 68 -3.92 5.08 -3.40
C PRO A 68 -4.18 5.66 -4.81
N THR A 69 -4.68 4.86 -5.75
CA THR A 69 -4.93 5.28 -7.14
C THR A 69 -6.31 5.87 -7.38
N ILE A 70 -7.22 5.82 -6.39
CA ILE A 70 -8.58 6.33 -6.52
C ILE A 70 -8.55 7.86 -6.42
N GLN A 71 -9.27 8.52 -7.33
CA GLN A 71 -9.40 9.98 -7.35
C GLN A 71 -10.62 10.42 -6.52
N GLY A 72 -10.42 11.37 -5.60
CA GLY A 72 -11.47 11.87 -4.71
C GLY A 72 -11.75 10.95 -3.51
N TYR A 73 -12.87 11.15 -2.83
CA TYR A 73 -13.32 10.36 -1.68
C TYR A 73 -12.32 10.27 -0.50
N GLY A 74 -11.39 11.21 -0.40
CA GLY A 74 -10.32 11.19 0.60
C GLY A 74 -9.14 10.25 0.26
N CYS A 75 -9.07 9.73 -0.96
CA CYS A 75 -7.95 8.93 -1.45
C CYS A 75 -6.85 9.83 -2.06
N ALA A 76 -5.61 9.34 -2.08
CA ALA A 76 -4.44 10.13 -2.49
C ALA A 76 -4.37 10.43 -4.00
N GLY A 77 -5.00 9.61 -4.85
CA GLY A 77 -5.01 9.82 -6.31
C GLY A 77 -3.63 9.73 -6.98
N VAL A 78 -2.73 8.90 -6.45
CA VAL A 78 -1.34 8.75 -6.92
C VAL A 78 -1.20 7.74 -8.08
N SER A 79 0.00 7.69 -8.68
CA SER A 79 0.29 6.81 -9.81
C SER A 79 0.26 5.32 -9.41
N TYR A 80 0.06 4.44 -10.39
CA TYR A 80 0.22 2.99 -10.19
C TYR A 80 1.67 2.60 -9.84
N VAL A 81 2.67 3.39 -10.25
CA VAL A 81 4.06 3.20 -9.84
C VAL A 81 4.20 3.48 -8.34
N ALA A 82 3.64 4.57 -7.83
CA ALA A 82 3.60 4.85 -6.40
C ALA A 82 2.86 3.75 -5.63
N TYR A 83 1.74 3.23 -6.14
CA TYR A 83 1.08 2.05 -5.53
C TYR A 83 2.01 0.83 -5.45
N GLY A 84 2.74 0.52 -6.53
CA GLY A 84 3.72 -0.56 -6.54
C GLY A 84 4.87 -0.34 -5.55
N LEU A 85 5.35 0.90 -5.40
CA LEU A 85 6.37 1.25 -4.41
C LEU A 85 5.86 1.08 -2.98
N LEU A 86 4.62 1.50 -2.69
CA LEU A 86 3.99 1.25 -1.39
C LEU A 86 3.93 -0.25 -1.09
N ALA A 87 3.45 -1.06 -2.05
CA ALA A 87 3.39 -2.50 -1.91
C ALA A 87 4.76 -3.13 -1.64
N ARG A 88 5.81 -2.66 -2.34
CA ARG A 88 7.20 -3.11 -2.13
C ARG A 88 7.70 -2.82 -0.71
N GLU A 89 7.42 -1.65 -0.15
CA GLU A 89 7.94 -1.29 1.17
C GLU A 89 7.19 -1.98 2.33
N ILE A 90 5.87 -2.20 2.21
CA ILE A 90 5.13 -2.95 3.25
C ILE A 90 5.45 -4.46 3.20
N GLU A 91 5.63 -5.02 2.00
CA GLU A 91 6.02 -6.43 1.85
C GLU A 91 7.48 -6.70 2.25
N ARG A 92 8.35 -5.69 2.18
CA ARG A 92 9.70 -5.76 2.77
C ARG A 92 9.65 -6.12 4.25
N VAL A 93 8.56 -5.77 4.95
CA VAL A 93 8.31 -6.21 6.33
C VAL A 93 7.63 -7.57 6.34
N ASP A 94 6.45 -7.69 5.72
CA ASP A 94 5.70 -8.94 5.71
C ASP A 94 4.61 -9.00 4.62
N SER A 95 4.46 -10.17 4.00
CA SER A 95 3.44 -10.41 2.98
C SER A 95 2.01 -10.40 3.54
N GLY A 96 1.78 -10.73 4.81
CA GLY A 96 0.47 -10.64 5.45
C GLY A 96 -0.03 -9.20 5.55
N TYR A 97 0.86 -8.25 5.88
CA TYR A 97 0.54 -6.83 5.88
C TYR A 97 0.24 -6.31 4.47
N ARG A 98 1.07 -6.68 3.49
CA ARG A 98 0.81 -6.35 2.08
C ARG A 98 -0.51 -6.96 1.59
N SER A 99 -0.89 -8.14 2.07
CA SER A 99 -2.19 -8.78 1.72
C SER A 99 -3.37 -8.00 2.23
N ALA A 100 -3.37 -7.56 3.50
CA ALA A 100 -4.43 -6.71 4.02
C ALA A 100 -4.55 -5.39 3.24
N PHE A 101 -3.41 -4.76 2.94
CA PHE A 101 -3.32 -3.56 2.11
C PHE A 101 -3.87 -3.74 0.69
N SER A 102 -3.50 -4.85 0.02
CA SER A 102 -3.98 -5.19 -1.33
C SER A 102 -5.48 -5.48 -1.35
N VAL A 103 -6.00 -6.23 -0.37
CA VAL A 103 -7.44 -6.52 -0.26
C VAL A 103 -8.22 -5.22 -0.14
N GLN A 104 -7.85 -4.36 0.81
CA GLN A 104 -8.52 -3.09 1.04
C GLN A 104 -8.51 -2.22 -0.22
N SER A 105 -7.34 -2.03 -0.84
CA SER A 105 -7.19 -1.09 -1.96
C SER A 105 -7.74 -1.62 -3.27
N SER A 106 -7.33 -2.83 -3.69
CA SER A 106 -7.59 -3.35 -5.04
C SER A 106 -8.77 -4.31 -5.12
N LEU A 107 -9.17 -4.95 -4.02
CA LEU A 107 -10.26 -5.93 -4.04
C LEU A 107 -11.55 -5.41 -3.41
N VAL A 108 -11.49 -4.31 -2.66
CA VAL A 108 -12.67 -3.69 -2.04
C VAL A 108 -12.89 -2.29 -2.58
N MET A 109 -11.94 -1.37 -2.38
CA MET A 109 -12.13 0.02 -2.76
C MET A 109 -12.22 0.19 -4.28
N PHE A 110 -11.34 -0.49 -5.04
CA PHE A 110 -11.37 -0.44 -6.50
C PHE A 110 -12.72 -0.86 -7.11
N PRO A 111 -13.30 -2.06 -6.83
CA PRO A 111 -14.59 -2.42 -7.43
C PRO A 111 -15.74 -1.51 -7.00
N ILE A 112 -15.73 -0.96 -5.78
CA ILE A 112 -16.72 0.05 -5.37
C ILE A 112 -16.55 1.34 -6.20
N SER A 113 -15.31 1.79 -6.40
CA SER A 113 -14.99 2.98 -7.19
C SER A 113 -15.38 2.83 -8.66
N GLU A 114 -15.11 1.67 -9.25
CA GLU A 114 -15.33 1.41 -10.67
C GLU A 114 -16.78 1.01 -10.99
N PHE A 115 -17.35 0.11 -10.20
CA PHE A 115 -18.63 -0.54 -10.50
C PHE A 115 -19.78 -0.11 -9.59
N GLY A 116 -19.49 0.60 -8.50
CA GLY A 116 -20.50 1.07 -7.55
C GLY A 116 -21.29 2.27 -8.06
N THR A 117 -22.49 2.47 -7.51
CA THR A 117 -23.24 3.71 -7.69
C THR A 117 -22.59 4.86 -6.92
N GLU A 118 -22.87 6.11 -7.29
CA GLU A 118 -22.34 7.27 -6.56
C GLU A 118 -22.74 7.27 -5.08
N GLU A 119 -23.95 6.81 -4.75
CA GLU A 119 -24.38 6.61 -3.36
C GLU A 119 -23.49 5.61 -2.61
N GLN A 120 -23.15 4.47 -3.24
CA GLN A 120 -22.26 3.48 -2.65
C GLN A 120 -20.84 4.04 -2.47
N LYS A 121 -20.32 4.77 -3.46
CA LYS A 121 -18.99 5.40 -3.39
C LYS A 121 -18.90 6.39 -2.23
N GLN A 122 -19.86 7.32 -2.14
CA GLN A 122 -19.91 8.33 -1.07
C GLN A 122 -20.09 7.70 0.31
N LYS A 123 -20.86 6.60 0.41
CA LYS A 123 -21.09 5.89 1.66
C LYS A 123 -19.85 5.14 2.17
N TYR A 124 -19.12 4.46 1.28
CA TYR A 124 -18.10 3.49 1.67
C TYR A 124 -16.67 3.98 1.48
N LEU A 125 -16.32 4.62 0.35
CA LEU A 125 -14.93 4.94 0.02
C LEU A 125 -14.25 5.83 1.06
N PRO A 126 -14.86 6.92 1.57
CA PRO A 126 -14.22 7.75 2.60
C PRO A 126 -13.89 6.99 3.88
N LYS A 127 -14.76 6.05 4.27
CA LYS A 127 -14.56 5.23 5.47
C LYS A 127 -13.55 4.11 5.26
N LEU A 128 -13.46 3.56 4.05
CA LEU A 128 -12.44 2.57 3.68
C LEU A 128 -11.06 3.22 3.56
N ALA A 129 -10.99 4.44 3.02
CA ALA A 129 -9.76 5.22 2.85
C ALA A 129 -9.12 5.59 4.20
N THR A 130 -9.92 5.87 5.22
CA THR A 130 -9.45 6.15 6.59
C THR A 130 -9.25 4.89 7.45
N GLY A 131 -9.48 3.70 6.88
CA GLY A 131 -9.43 2.44 7.64
C GLY A 131 -10.54 2.29 8.69
N GLU A 132 -11.58 3.14 8.67
CA GLU A 132 -12.77 3.01 9.53
C GLU A 132 -13.54 1.74 9.25
N LEU A 133 -13.66 1.43 7.98
CA LEU A 133 -14.15 0.14 7.54
C LEU A 133 -12.96 -0.66 7.03
N ILE A 134 -12.94 -1.94 7.41
CA ILE A 134 -12.03 -2.94 6.85
C ILE A 134 -12.90 -3.83 5.95
N GLY A 135 -12.55 -3.90 4.68
CA GLY A 135 -13.25 -4.72 3.71
C GLY A 135 -12.62 -6.09 3.53
N CYS A 136 -13.39 -6.99 2.93
CA CYS A 136 -12.93 -8.28 2.44
C CYS A 136 -13.54 -8.55 1.06
N PHE A 137 -12.96 -9.51 0.34
CA PHE A 137 -13.40 -9.88 -0.99
C PHE A 137 -13.69 -11.38 -1.06
N GLY A 138 -14.96 -11.72 -1.18
CA GLY A 138 -15.42 -13.11 -1.31
C GLY A 138 -15.57 -13.46 -2.77
N LEU A 139 -14.61 -14.20 -3.33
CA LEU A 139 -14.66 -14.75 -4.68
C LEU A 139 -14.42 -16.25 -4.67
N THR A 140 -13.32 -16.69 -4.06
CA THR A 140 -12.94 -18.11 -3.96
C THR A 140 -13.95 -18.90 -3.12
N GLU A 141 -14.33 -20.06 -3.62
CA GLU A 141 -15.22 -21.03 -2.95
C GLU A 141 -14.49 -22.36 -2.77
N PRO A 142 -14.94 -23.28 -1.88
CA PRO A 142 -14.25 -24.55 -1.64
C PRO A 142 -13.98 -25.41 -2.89
N ASN A 143 -14.77 -25.23 -3.96
CA ASN A 143 -14.67 -25.99 -5.21
C ASN A 143 -14.17 -25.15 -6.41
N HIS A 144 -13.88 -23.85 -6.23
CA HIS A 144 -13.45 -22.93 -7.30
C HIS A 144 -12.42 -21.93 -6.76
N GLY A 145 -11.16 -22.14 -7.17
CA GLY A 145 -9.97 -21.39 -6.75
C GLY A 145 -9.54 -20.30 -7.72
#